data_AF-A0A3D9SYS7-F1
#
_entry.id   AF-A0A3D9SYS7-F1
#
_cell.length_a   1.000
_cell.length_b   1.000
_cell.length_c   1.000
_cell.angle_alpha   90.00
_cell.angle_beta   90.00
_cell.angle_gamma   90.00
#
_symmetry.space_group_name_H-M   'P 1'
#
loop_
_entity.id
_entity.type
_entity.pdbx_description
1 polymer ?
#
loop_
_entity_poly.entity_id
_entity_poly.type
_entity_poly.pdbx_seq_one_letter_code
_entity_poly.pdbx_strand_id
1 'polypeptide(L)'
;MSLIRRSDNPARHRDASEKRDRPRTRAVRDERREHLTTLLNEFETRPIFRARVVEPYGTDFIYLRVVNQDAGVLAEDIGCRIEEDGRHWFTWSWGDIIGPVGDPEGAADKIQRVITPERP
;
A
#
# COMPACT_ATOMS: atom_id res chain seq x y z
N MET A 1 -24.34 23.06 55.23
CA MET A 1 -25.18 22.25 54.32
C MET A 1 -24.97 22.79 52.91
N SER A 2 -24.35 22.00 52.01
CA SER A 2 -24.42 21.99 50.54
C SER A 2 -24.26 23.31 49.72
N LEU A 3 -23.62 23.36 48.55
CA LEU A 3 -23.00 22.37 47.67
C LEU A 3 -22.06 23.11 46.70
N ILE A 4 -20.88 22.56 46.44
CA ILE A 4 -20.08 22.84 45.23
C ILE A 4 -20.84 22.25 44.03
N ARG A 5 -20.90 22.94 42.88
CA ARG A 5 -20.63 22.35 41.55
C ARG A 5 -20.14 23.40 40.56
N ARG A 6 -18.82 23.36 40.29
CA ARG A 6 -18.27 23.65 38.96
C ARG A 6 -18.80 22.61 37.98
N SER A 7 -19.04 22.99 36.73
CA SER A 7 -18.63 22.21 35.55
C SER A 7 -18.99 22.99 34.29
N ASP A 8 -18.06 23.85 33.86
CA ASP A 8 -17.88 24.09 32.42
C ASP A 8 -17.51 22.77 31.77
N ASN A 9 -18.26 22.37 30.74
CA ASN A 9 -18.03 21.15 29.98
C ASN A 9 -17.43 21.51 28.60
N PRO A 10 -16.10 21.42 28.41
CA PRO A 10 -15.46 21.75 27.13
C PRO A 10 -15.28 20.49 26.27
N ALA A 11 -16.34 19.70 26.02
CA ALA A 11 -16.24 18.42 25.32
C ALA A 11 -17.02 18.34 24.00
N ARG A 12 -17.09 19.42 23.20
CA ARG A 12 -17.86 19.39 21.92
C ARG A 12 -17.10 19.80 20.65
N HIS A 13 -15.77 19.89 20.66
CA HIS A 13 -15.03 20.41 19.49
C HIS A 13 -14.09 19.42 18.75
N ARG A 14 -14.07 18.12 19.08
CA ARG A 14 -13.13 17.16 18.45
C ARG A 14 -13.70 16.19 17.41
N ASP A 15 -15.02 16.15 17.15
CA ASP A 15 -15.64 15.03 16.40
C ASP A 15 -15.99 15.33 14.92
N ALA A 16 -15.76 16.56 14.43
CA ALA A 16 -16.15 16.97 13.07
C ALA A 16 -15.06 16.75 12.01
N SER A 17 -13.77 16.81 12.38
CA SER A 17 -12.64 16.59 11.47
C SER A 17 -12.49 15.12 11.11
N GLU A 18 -12.65 14.24 12.10
CA GLU A 18 -12.45 12.80 11.95
C GLU A 18 -13.45 12.15 10.98
N LYS A 19 -14.69 12.65 10.95
CA LYS A 19 -15.71 12.18 10.00
C LYS A 19 -15.45 12.62 8.56
N ARG A 20 -14.73 13.73 8.33
CA ARG A 20 -14.39 14.24 6.99
C ARG A 20 -13.15 13.56 6.40
N ASP A 21 -12.20 13.14 7.23
CA ASP A 21 -10.98 12.48 6.76
C ASP A 21 -11.21 11.02 6.39
N ARG A 22 -12.11 10.31 7.07
CA ARG A 22 -12.41 8.87 6.83
C ARG A 22 -12.78 8.53 5.37
N PRO A 23 -13.65 9.28 4.67
CA PRO A 23 -13.95 9.02 3.26
C PRO A 23 -12.72 9.21 2.34
N ARG A 24 -11.87 10.20 2.62
CA ARG A 24 -10.64 10.45 1.85
C ARG A 24 -9.62 9.35 2.05
N THR A 25 -9.40 8.90 3.28
CA THR A 25 -8.50 7.79 3.60
C THR A 25 -8.95 6.50 2.91
N ARG A 26 -10.27 6.25 2.88
CA ARG A 26 -10.84 5.10 2.17
C ARG A 26 -10.64 5.20 0.66
N ALA A 27 -10.91 6.35 0.05
CA ALA A 27 -10.71 6.54 -1.39
C ALA A 27 -9.24 6.31 -1.80
N VAL A 28 -8.29 6.90 -1.06
CA VAL A 28 -6.85 6.69 -1.32
C VAL A 28 -6.46 5.21 -1.15
N ARG A 29 -7.04 4.52 -0.18
CA ARG A 29 -6.81 3.08 0.03
C ARG A 29 -7.36 2.26 -1.13
N ASP A 30 -8.55 2.59 -1.62
CA ASP A 30 -9.19 1.90 -2.75
C ASP A 30 -8.37 2.12 -4.04
N GLU A 31 -7.89 3.35 -4.30
CA GLU A 31 -6.97 3.66 -5.42
C GLU A 31 -5.66 2.87 -5.34
N ARG A 32 -5.03 2.81 -4.17
CA ARG A 32 -3.81 2.01 -3.96
C ARG A 32 -4.05 0.54 -4.24
N ARG A 33 -5.19 0.00 -3.80
CA ARG A 33 -5.59 -1.38 -4.06
C ARG A 33 -5.76 -1.62 -5.57
N GLU A 34 -6.39 -0.70 -6.29
CA GLU A 34 -6.55 -0.77 -7.74
C GLU A 34 -5.20 -0.82 -8.45
N HIS A 35 -4.28 0.10 -8.13
CA HIS A 35 -2.93 0.12 -8.72
C HIS A 35 -2.15 -1.16 -8.44
N LEU A 36 -2.20 -1.68 -7.21
CA LEU A 36 -1.55 -2.94 -6.85
C LEU A 36 -2.20 -4.15 -7.53
N THR A 37 -3.50 -4.08 -7.83
CA THR A 37 -4.21 -5.10 -8.61
C THR A 37 -3.81 -5.05 -10.09
N THR A 38 -3.63 -3.86 -10.66
CA THR A 38 -3.08 -3.72 -12.02
C THR A 38 -1.68 -4.35 -12.10
N LEU A 39 -0.81 -4.06 -11.13
CA LEU A 39 0.52 -4.67 -11.08
C LEU A 39 0.46 -6.20 -10.84
N LEU A 40 -0.51 -6.69 -10.06
CA LEU A 40 -0.73 -8.13 -9.88
C LEU A 40 -0.99 -8.83 -11.23
N ASN A 41 -1.79 -8.24 -12.12
CA ASN A 41 -2.13 -8.84 -13.41
C ASN A 41 -0.89 -9.07 -14.29
N GLU A 42 0.13 -8.23 -14.16
CA GLU A 42 1.41 -8.40 -14.86
C GLU A 42 2.14 -9.69 -14.46
N PHE A 43 1.89 -10.23 -13.26
CA PHE A 43 2.47 -11.49 -12.81
C PHE A 43 1.67 -12.71 -13.23
N GLU A 44 0.46 -12.57 -13.79
CA GLU A 44 -0.33 -13.71 -14.30
C GLU A 44 0.34 -14.37 -15.51
N THR A 45 1.11 -13.61 -16.29
CA THR A 45 1.86 -14.10 -17.46
C THR A 45 3.26 -14.60 -17.12
N ARG A 46 3.68 -14.53 -15.84
CA ARG A 46 5.02 -14.89 -15.38
C ARG A 46 4.95 -16.11 -14.43
N PRO A 47 4.99 -17.35 -14.95
CA PRO A 47 4.56 -18.56 -14.23
C PRO A 47 5.42 -18.95 -13.02
N ILE A 48 6.67 -18.48 -12.95
CA ILE A 48 7.55 -18.74 -11.80
C ILE A 48 7.23 -17.86 -10.59
N PHE A 49 6.38 -16.84 -10.75
CA PHE A 49 6.00 -15.95 -9.67
C PHE A 49 4.61 -16.25 -9.17
N ARG A 50 4.46 -16.22 -7.84
CA ARG A 50 3.17 -16.16 -7.18
C ARG A 50 2.99 -14.78 -6.59
N ALA A 51 1.94 -14.09 -6.99
CA ALA A 51 1.64 -12.75 -6.53
C ALA A 51 0.25 -12.67 -5.87
N ARG A 52 0.09 -11.80 -4.87
CA ARG A 52 -1.21 -11.49 -4.24
C ARG A 52 -1.21 -10.13 -3.56
N VAL A 53 -2.32 -9.41 -3.64
CA VAL A 53 -2.54 -8.22 -2.81
C VAL A 53 -2.82 -8.65 -1.37
N VAL A 54 -2.16 -7.98 -0.41
CA VAL A 54 -2.27 -8.24 1.02
C VAL A 54 -2.80 -7.01 1.72
N GLU A 55 -3.84 -7.19 2.53
CA GLU A 55 -4.44 -6.16 3.37
C GLU A 55 -4.41 -6.62 4.83
N PRO A 56 -3.34 -6.33 5.59
CA PRO A 56 -3.27 -6.68 7.00
C PRO A 56 -4.40 -6.00 7.79
N TYR A 57 -5.11 -6.80 8.58
CA TYR A 57 -6.20 -6.32 9.41
C TYR A 57 -5.73 -5.24 10.40
N GLY A 58 -6.52 -4.18 10.53
CA GLY A 58 -6.24 -3.08 11.46
C GLY A 58 -5.13 -2.13 11.02
N THR A 59 -4.68 -2.21 9.75
CA THR A 59 -3.69 -1.28 9.18
C THR A 59 -4.22 -0.61 7.92
N ASP A 60 -3.74 0.60 7.64
CA ASP A 60 -4.01 1.32 6.39
C ASP A 60 -3.01 0.97 5.27
N PHE A 61 -2.09 0.04 5.55
CA PHE A 61 -1.07 -0.41 4.61
C PHE A 61 -1.62 -1.55 3.74
N ILE A 62 -1.38 -1.44 2.43
CA ILE A 62 -1.71 -2.47 1.44
C ILE A 62 -0.46 -2.65 0.59
N TYR A 63 -0.14 -3.89 0.25
CA TYR A 63 1.00 -4.20 -0.59
C TYR A 63 0.72 -5.41 -1.48
N LEU A 64 1.42 -5.48 -2.59
CA LEU A 64 1.50 -6.68 -3.43
C LEU A 64 2.67 -7.52 -2.93
N ARG A 65 2.41 -8.75 -2.48
CA ARG A 65 3.46 -9.72 -2.22
C ARG A 65 3.75 -10.52 -3.48
N VAL A 66 4.99 -10.55 -3.92
CA VAL A 66 5.48 -11.36 -5.05
C VAL A 66 6.52 -12.36 -4.53
N VAL A 67 6.38 -13.64 -4.90
CA VAL A 67 7.27 -14.71 -4.47
C VAL A 67 7.78 -15.47 -5.68
N ASN A 68 9.09 -15.64 -5.80
CA ASN A 68 9.69 -16.55 -6.77
C ASN A 68 9.50 -18.00 -6.29
N GLN A 69 8.72 -18.80 -7.02
CA GLN A 69 8.43 -20.19 -6.67
C GLN A 69 9.65 -21.11 -6.81
N ASP A 70 10.55 -20.80 -7.75
CA ASP A 70 11.78 -21.59 -7.99
C ASP A 70 12.88 -21.29 -6.96
N ALA A 71 12.75 -20.16 -6.27
CA ALA A 71 13.62 -19.74 -5.20
C ALA A 71 12.77 -19.20 -4.05
N GLY A 72 12.00 -20.07 -3.39
CA GLY A 72 10.97 -19.69 -2.40
C GLY A 72 11.40 -18.81 -1.22
N VAL A 73 12.71 -18.59 -1.03
CA VAL A 73 13.28 -17.61 -0.10
C VAL A 73 13.26 -16.17 -0.63
N LEU A 74 13.07 -15.97 -1.94
CA LEU A 74 13.02 -14.67 -2.60
C LEU A 74 11.57 -14.23 -2.74
N ALA A 75 11.22 -13.23 -1.95
CA ALA A 75 9.93 -12.57 -1.97
C ALA A 75 10.12 -11.07 -1.77
N GLU A 76 9.24 -10.28 -2.37
CA GLU A 76 9.20 -8.83 -2.18
C GLU A 76 7.79 -8.35 -1.89
N ASP A 77 7.72 -7.29 -1.09
CA ASP A 77 6.50 -6.56 -0.79
C ASP A 77 6.54 -5.20 -1.48
N ILE A 78 5.58 -5.00 -2.37
CA ILE A 78 5.51 -3.80 -3.21
C ILE A 78 4.39 -2.91 -2.70
N GLY A 79 4.77 -1.70 -2.30
CA GLY A 79 3.84 -0.65 -1.87
C GLY A 79 3.34 0.20 -3.03
N CYS A 80 2.34 1.03 -2.74
CA CYS A 80 1.89 2.11 -3.60
C CYS A 80 1.73 3.38 -2.75
N ARG A 81 2.48 4.43 -3.07
CA ARG A 81 2.43 5.71 -2.34
C ARG A 81 2.13 6.88 -3.27
N ILE A 82 1.51 7.90 -2.71
CA ILE A 82 1.37 9.21 -3.36
C ILE A 82 2.62 10.01 -3.01
N GLU A 83 3.30 10.54 -4.02
CA GLU A 83 4.44 11.44 -3.85
C GLU A 83 4.01 12.90 -3.73
N GLU A 84 4.95 13.80 -3.45
CA GLU A 84 4.70 15.24 -3.34
C GLU A 84 4.07 15.85 -4.60
N ASP A 85 4.29 15.23 -5.76
CA ASP A 85 3.69 15.59 -7.05
C ASP A 85 2.21 15.20 -7.19
N GLY A 86 1.63 14.54 -6.18
CA GLY A 86 0.27 14.06 -6.15
C GLY A 86 0.02 12.80 -7.00
N ARG A 87 1.05 12.21 -7.59
CA ARG A 87 0.96 10.99 -8.39
C ARG A 87 1.26 9.77 -7.55
N HIS A 88 0.65 8.65 -7.92
CA HIS A 88 0.93 7.35 -7.31
C HIS A 88 2.15 6.70 -7.95
N TRP A 89 2.97 6.06 -7.12
CA TRP A 89 4.17 5.35 -7.51
C TRP A 89 4.24 3.99 -6.81
N PHE A 90 4.71 2.98 -7.52
CA PHE A 90 5.10 1.70 -6.93
C PHE A 90 6.41 1.86 -6.17
N THR A 91 6.48 1.28 -4.98
CA THR A 91 7.65 1.40 -4.11
C THR A 91 8.12 0.06 -3.59
N TRP A 92 9.42 -0.05 -3.40
CA TRP A 92 10.02 -1.16 -2.69
C TRP A 92 9.63 -1.14 -1.21
N SER A 93 9.79 -2.28 -0.54
CA SER A 93 9.57 -2.42 0.91
C SER A 93 10.51 -1.53 1.73
N TRP A 94 11.69 -1.18 1.19
CA TRP A 94 12.64 -0.25 1.78
C TRP A 94 12.40 1.22 1.40
N GLY A 95 11.33 1.52 0.64
CA GLY A 95 10.87 2.88 0.40
C GLY A 95 11.43 3.57 -0.84
N ASP A 96 12.30 2.94 -1.62
CA ASP A 96 12.71 3.48 -2.92
C ASP A 96 11.58 3.35 -3.96
N ILE A 97 11.64 4.20 -4.99
CA ILE A 97 10.69 4.16 -6.12
C ILE A 97 11.07 3.04 -7.10
N ILE A 98 10.08 2.26 -7.50
CA ILE A 98 10.18 1.30 -8.60
C ILE A 98 9.86 2.01 -9.92
N GLY A 99 8.70 2.68 -9.97
CA GLY A 99 8.17 3.29 -11.17
C GLY A 99 6.76 3.85 -10.98
N PRO A 100 6.26 4.62 -11.95
CA PRO A 100 4.93 5.21 -11.87
C PRO A 100 3.85 4.13 -12.03
N VAL A 101 2.67 4.34 -11.43
CA VAL A 101 1.54 3.39 -11.60
C VAL A 101 1.01 3.30 -13.02
N GLY A 102 1.37 4.25 -13.89
CA GLY A 102 1.06 4.23 -15.33
C GLY A 102 1.96 3.31 -16.16
N ASP A 103 2.97 2.68 -15.56
CA ASP A 103 3.86 1.69 -16.20
C ASP A 103 3.99 0.43 -15.32
N PRO A 104 2.91 -0.38 -15.22
CA PRO A 104 2.92 -1.59 -14.40
C PRO A 104 3.85 -2.68 -14.97
N GLU A 105 3.95 -2.81 -16.30
CA GLU A 105 4.84 -3.76 -16.96
C GLU A 105 6.31 -3.47 -16.62
N GLY A 106 6.75 -2.21 -16.78
CA GLY A 106 8.11 -1.80 -16.45
C GLY A 106 8.44 -1.90 -14.95
N ALA A 107 7.45 -1.71 -14.08
CA ALA A 107 7.61 -1.99 -12.65
C ALA A 107 7.81 -3.48 -12.38
N ALA A 108 7.02 -4.34 -13.03
CA ALA A 108 7.10 -5.78 -12.86
C ALA A 108 8.42 -6.37 -13.39
N ASP A 109 8.98 -5.82 -14.47
CA ASP A 109 10.31 -6.20 -14.97
C ASP A 109 11.42 -5.92 -13.95
N LYS A 110 11.37 -4.77 -13.28
CA LYS A 110 12.31 -4.43 -12.21
C LYS A 110 12.17 -5.37 -11.03
N ILE A 111 10.94 -5.67 -10.62
CA ILE A 111 10.66 -6.62 -9.53
C ILE A 111 11.23 -7.98 -9.88
N GLN A 112 10.89 -8.53 -11.05
CA GLN A 112 11.41 -9.80 -11.54
C GLN A 112 12.94 -9.84 -11.49
N ARG A 113 13.62 -8.77 -11.92
CA ARG A 113 15.09 -8.70 -11.88
C ARG A 113 15.64 -8.79 -10.45
N VAL A 114 14.98 -8.19 -9.46
CA VAL A 114 15.41 -8.22 -8.05
C VAL A 114 15.18 -9.59 -7.42
N ILE A 115 14.04 -10.22 -7.71
CA ILE A 115 13.64 -11.49 -7.06
C ILE A 115 14.03 -12.74 -7.85
N THR A 116 14.82 -12.59 -8.92
CA THR A 116 15.39 -13.70 -9.68
C THR A 116 16.89 -13.76 -9.38
N PRO A 117 17.42 -14.90 -8.91
CA PRO A 117 18.85 -15.01 -8.68
C PRO A 117 19.58 -14.86 -10.02
N GLU A 118 20.72 -14.17 -10.02
CA GLU A 118 21.62 -14.18 -11.17
C GLU A 118 22.04 -15.63 -11.42
N ARG A 119 21.83 -16.12 -12.65
CA ARG A 119 22.35 -17.43 -13.05
C ARG A 119 23.89 -17.36 -12.98
N PRO A 120 24.56 -18.28 -12.27
CA PRO A 120 26.02 -18.36 -12.29
C PRO A 120 26.55 -18.73 -13.69
#